data_AF-A0A6N7QQX3-F1
#
_entry.id   AF-A0A6N7QQX3-F1
#
_cell.length_a   1.000
_cell.length_b   1.000
_cell.length_c   1.000
_cell.angle_alpha   90.00
_cell.angle_beta   90.00
_cell.angle_gamma   90.00
#
_symmetry.space_group_name_H-M   'P 1'
#
loop_
_entity.id
_entity.type
_entity.pdbx_description
1 polymer ?
#
loop_
_entity_poly.entity_id
_entity_poly.type
_entity_poly.pdbx_seq_one_letter_code
_entity_poly.pdbx_strand_id
1 'polypeptide(L)'
;MAFSLFGIFAVVLELFRPILPLLALVVLLDLLLLIGVILRRQSLRVGSGIKVAASIGIVTGIAAALFMPAWTQATLGQLTSVIDYLGVIGAGIGVGIAIGLLSYPPIQLMLRETR
;
A
#
# COMPACT_ATOMS: atom_id res chain seq x y z
N MET A 1 -17.85 7.02 27.58
CA MET A 1 -16.38 7.13 27.40
C MET A 1 -16.15 7.94 26.14
N ALA A 2 -15.49 9.10 26.21
CA ALA A 2 -15.21 9.88 25.01
C ALA A 2 -14.23 9.07 24.14
N PHE A 3 -14.68 8.63 22.96
CA PHE A 3 -13.82 7.99 21.97
C PHE A 3 -12.76 9.02 21.55
N SER A 4 -11.54 8.92 22.08
CA SER A 4 -10.43 9.76 21.67
C SER A 4 -9.79 9.18 20.41
N LEU A 5 -9.25 10.03 19.54
CA LEU A 5 -8.49 9.59 18.36
C LEU A 5 -7.38 8.60 18.73
N PHE A 6 -6.69 8.83 19.84
CA PHE A 6 -5.68 7.91 20.37
C PHE A 6 -6.23 6.53 20.73
N GLY A 7 -7.44 6.46 21.27
CA GLY A 7 -8.12 5.19 21.53
C GLY A 7 -8.40 4.40 20.26
N ILE A 8 -8.83 5.08 19.18
CA ILE A 8 -9.06 4.45 17.86
C ILE A 8 -7.75 3.88 17.33
N PHE A 9 -6.67 4.67 17.33
CA PHE A 9 -5.37 4.18 16.86
C PHE A 9 -4.82 3.03 17.71
N ALA A 10 -5.02 3.04 19.02
CA ALA A 10 -4.60 1.95 19.88
C ALA A 10 -5.33 0.63 19.56
N VAL A 11 -6.64 0.68 19.32
CA VAL A 11 -7.42 -0.50 18.94
C VAL A 11 -6.98 -1.02 17.57
N VAL A 12 -6.77 -0.13 16.61
CA VAL A 12 -6.25 -0.48 15.28
C VAL A 12 -4.86 -1.11 15.41
N LEU A 13 -3.96 -0.51 16.20
CA LEU A 13 -2.62 -1.03 16.40
C LEU A 13 -2.63 -2.42 17.05
N GLU A 14 -3.52 -2.66 18.01
CA GLU A 14 -3.68 -3.97 18.65
C GLU A 14 -4.15 -5.03 17.65
N LEU A 15 -5.07 -4.68 16.74
CA LEU A 15 -5.50 -5.55 15.64
C LEU A 15 -4.34 -5.90 14.71
N PHE A 16 -3.50 -4.91 14.37
CA PHE A 16 -2.35 -5.11 13.49
C PHE A 16 -1.12 -5.69 14.20
N ARG A 17 -1.09 -5.71 15.54
CA ARG A 17 0.08 -6.10 16.36
C ARG A 17 0.73 -7.42 15.94
N PRO A 18 -0.03 -8.49 15.62
CA PRO A 18 0.57 -9.76 15.19
C PRO A 18 1.35 -9.66 13.87
N ILE A 19 0.95 -8.75 12.98
CA ILE A 19 1.55 -8.58 11.65
C ILE A 19 2.53 -7.41 11.58
N LEU A 20 2.61 -6.56 12.60
CA LEU A 20 3.57 -5.45 12.68
C LEU A 20 5.03 -5.88 12.45
N PRO A 21 5.54 -6.99 13.03
CA PRO A 21 6.93 -7.41 12.77
C PRO A 21 7.18 -7.74 11.30
N LEU A 22 6.20 -8.39 10.64
CA LEU A 22 6.29 -8.74 9.23
C LEU A 22 6.24 -7.48 8.35
N LEU A 23 5.33 -6.55 8.66
CA LEU A 23 5.25 -5.26 7.98
C LEU A 23 6.55 -4.45 8.15
N ALA A 24 7.12 -4.43 9.36
CA ALA A 24 8.38 -3.75 9.64
C ALA A 24 9.53 -4.37 8.82
N LEU A 25 9.57 -5.70 8.69
CA LEU A 25 10.56 -6.39 7.85
C LEU A 25 10.40 -6.01 6.37
N VAL A 26 9.17 -6.00 5.84
CA VAL A 26 8.89 -5.61 4.45
C VAL A 26 9.34 -4.17 4.19
N VAL A 27 8.99 -3.24 5.08
CA VAL A 27 9.42 -1.84 4.97
C VAL A 27 10.94 -1.71 5.07
N LEU A 28 11.59 -2.45 5.96
CA LEU A 28 13.05 -2.43 6.09
C LEU A 28 13.73 -2.91 4.80
N LEU A 29 13.25 -4.01 4.21
CA LEU A 29 13.78 -4.54 2.94
C LEU A 29 13.56 -3.54 1.80
N ASP A 30 12.40 -2.90 1.74
CA ASP A 30 12.10 -1.87 0.73
C ASP A 30 13.03 -0.65 0.86
N LEU A 31 13.27 -0.19 2.09
CA LEU A 31 14.24 0.89 2.35
C LEU A 31 15.66 0.51 1.95
N LEU A 32 16.09 -0.73 2.21
CA LEU A 32 17.40 -1.21 1.77
C LEU A 32 17.52 -1.25 0.24
N LEU A 33 16.46 -1.67 -0.45
CA LEU A 33 16.40 -1.62 -1.92
C LEU A 33 16.48 -0.17 -2.43
N LEU A 34 15.74 0.74 -1.81
CA LEU A 34 15.75 2.16 -2.18
C LEU A 34 17.14 2.78 -1.97
N ILE A 35 17.79 2.50 -0.84
CA ILE A 35 19.18 2.91 -0.58
C ILE A 35 20.10 2.32 -1.65
N GLY A 36 19.95 1.04 -1.98
CA GLY A 36 20.71 0.39 -3.04
C GLY A 36 20.54 1.05 -4.41
N VAL A 37 19.32 1.47 -4.75
CA VAL A 37 19.03 2.23 -5.98
C VAL A 37 19.76 3.57 -5.98
N ILE A 38 19.66 4.33 -4.89
CA ILE A 38 20.26 5.67 -4.77
C ILE A 38 21.79 5.60 -4.83
N LEU A 39 22.40 4.60 -4.17
CA LEU A 39 23.86 4.45 -4.13
C LEU A 39 24.44 3.94 -5.45
N ARG A 40 23.71 3.10 -6.20
CA ARG A 40 24.23 2.45 -7.41
C ARG A 40 23.94 3.22 -8.70
N ARG A 41 22.88 4.02 -8.74
CA ARG A 41 22.45 4.69 -9.97
C ARG A 41 22.80 6.18 -9.95
N GLN A 42 23.56 6.62 -10.96
CA GLN A 42 23.89 8.04 -11.12
C GLN A 42 22.71 8.87 -11.64
N SER A 43 21.72 8.24 -12.27
CA SER A 43 20.48 8.89 -12.69
C SER A 43 19.27 8.01 -12.44
N LEU A 44 18.21 8.61 -11.90
CA LEU A 44 16.94 7.94 -11.66
C LEU A 44 15.94 8.30 -12.74
N ARG A 45 15.23 7.30 -13.27
CA ARG A 45 14.11 7.53 -14.19
C ARG A 45 12.84 7.80 -13.41
N VAL A 46 12.81 8.93 -12.71
CA VAL A 46 11.74 9.26 -11.75
C VAL A 46 10.36 9.25 -12.44
N GLY A 47 10.22 9.89 -13.61
CA GLY A 47 8.94 9.94 -14.33
C GLY A 47 8.41 8.57 -14.74
N SER A 48 9.25 7.73 -15.37
CA SER A 48 8.85 6.37 -15.77
C SER A 48 8.62 5.46 -14.56
N GLY A 49 9.49 5.54 -13.54
CA GLY A 49 9.36 4.75 -12.32
C GLY A 49 8.07 5.07 -11.57
N ILE A 50 7.75 6.35 -11.38
CA ILE A 50 6.49 6.78 -10.76
C ILE A 50 5.30 6.32 -11.59
N LYS A 51 5.35 6.47 -12.92
CA LYS A 51 4.24 6.06 -13.79
C LYS A 51 3.93 4.56 -13.66
N VAL A 52 4.97 3.72 -13.68
CA VAL A 52 4.79 2.27 -13.54
C VAL A 52 4.34 1.92 -12.12
N ALA A 53 4.98 2.47 -11.08
CA ALA A 53 4.60 2.23 -9.69
C ALA A 53 3.15 2.66 -9.39
N ALA A 54 2.75 3.84 -9.89
CA ALA A 54 1.38 4.33 -9.78
C ALA A 54 0.40 3.43 -10.54
N SER A 55 0.75 2.93 -11.73
CA SER A 55 -0.12 2.01 -12.46
C SER A 55 -0.33 0.69 -11.70
N ILE A 56 0.71 0.12 -11.10
CA ILE A 56 0.60 -1.08 -10.25
C ILE A 56 -0.25 -0.77 -9.02
N GLY A 57 0.00 0.36 -8.35
CA GLY A 57 -0.78 0.81 -7.19
C GLY A 57 -2.26 0.99 -7.51
N ILE A 58 -2.60 1.60 -8.65
CA ILE A 58 -4.01 1.79 -9.08
C ILE A 58 -4.67 0.43 -9.33
N VAL A 59 -4.04 -0.45 -10.12
CA VAL A 59 -4.60 -1.77 -10.45
C VAL A 59 -4.82 -2.59 -9.18
N THR A 60 -3.83 -2.60 -8.29
CA THR A 60 -3.91 -3.35 -7.03
C THR A 60 -4.87 -2.74 -6.03
N GLY A 61 -5.01 -1.41 -5.98
CA GLY A 61 -6.00 -0.72 -5.15
C GLY A 61 -7.43 -1.00 -5.60
N ILE A 62 -7.69 -1.02 -6.91
CA ILE A 62 -8.99 -1.43 -7.47
C ILE A 62 -9.26 -2.90 -7.13
N ALA A 63 -8.27 -3.78 -7.34
CA ALA A 63 -8.40 -5.18 -6.98
C ALA A 63 -8.71 -5.34 -5.47
N ALA A 64 -7.99 -4.64 -4.61
CA ALA A 64 -8.21 -4.66 -3.17
C ALA A 64 -9.63 -4.22 -2.80
N ALA A 65 -10.13 -3.11 -3.37
CA ALA A 65 -11.50 -2.66 -3.13
C ALA A 65 -12.56 -3.72 -3.53
N LEU A 66 -12.32 -4.49 -4.60
CA LEU A 66 -13.25 -5.53 -5.06
C LEU A 66 -13.15 -6.82 -4.25
N PHE A 67 -11.94 -7.23 -3.85
CA PHE A 67 -11.69 -8.50 -3.15
C PHE A 67 -11.85 -8.40 -1.64
N MET A 68 -11.67 -7.22 -1.05
CA MET A 68 -11.72 -7.06 0.41
C MET A 68 -13.10 -7.39 1.01
N PRO A 69 -14.24 -6.98 0.43
CA PRO A 69 -15.56 -7.45 0.88
C PRO A 69 -15.67 -8.98 0.83
N ALA A 70 -15.21 -9.59 -0.26
CA ALA A 70 -15.24 -11.04 -0.41
C ALA A 70 -14.39 -11.74 0.67
N TRP A 71 -13.27 -11.15 1.06
CA TRP A 71 -12.42 -11.66 2.13
C TRP A 71 -13.09 -11.58 3.50
N THR A 72 -13.90 -10.54 3.74
CA THR A 72 -14.71 -10.39 4.97
C THR A 72 -16.03 -11.18 4.92
N GLN A 73 -16.21 -12.09 3.95
CA GLN A 73 -17.46 -12.82 3.71
C GLN A 73 -18.67 -11.90 3.45
N ALA A 74 -18.42 -10.65 3.07
CA ALA A 74 -19.43 -9.68 2.69
C ALA A 74 -19.57 -9.63 1.17
N THR A 75 -20.78 -9.38 0.69
CA THR A 75 -21.04 -9.14 -0.74
C THR A 75 -21.13 -7.65 -1.02
N LEU A 76 -20.84 -7.24 -2.26
CA LEU A 76 -20.98 -5.84 -2.65
C LEU A 76 -22.43 -5.33 -2.52
N GLY A 77 -23.42 -6.22 -2.54
CA GLY A 77 -24.83 -5.88 -2.31
C GLY A 77 -25.19 -5.62 -0.83
N GLN A 78 -24.28 -5.91 0.11
CA GLN A 78 -24.47 -5.64 1.54
C GLN A 78 -23.91 -4.27 1.96
N LEU A 79 -23.26 -3.53 1.06
CA LEU A 79 -22.94 -2.13 1.32
C LEU A 79 -24.23 -1.32 1.30
N THR A 80 -24.67 -0.87 2.47
CA THR A 80 -25.96 -0.18 2.64
C THR A 80 -25.78 1.28 3.05
N SER A 81 -24.65 1.61 3.66
CA SER A 81 -24.35 2.94 4.14
C SER A 81 -23.22 3.61 3.36
N VAL A 82 -23.20 4.94 3.35
CA VAL A 82 -22.08 5.73 2.80
C VAL A 82 -20.76 5.38 3.47
N ILE A 83 -20.80 5.02 4.76
CA ILE A 83 -19.61 4.63 5.53
C ILE A 83 -19.03 3.32 4.99
N ASP A 84 -19.86 2.37 4.56
CA ASP A 84 -19.39 1.10 3.99
C ASP A 84 -18.63 1.36 2.68
N TYR A 85 -19.17 2.23 1.83
CA TYR A 85 -18.51 2.61 0.58
C TYR A 85 -17.20 3.35 0.83
N LEU A 86 -17.19 4.30 1.76
CA LEU A 86 -15.97 5.01 2.15
C LEU A 86 -14.93 4.07 2.77
N GLY A 87 -15.36 3.05 3.52
CA GLY A 87 -14.49 2.03 4.08
C GLY A 87 -13.80 1.20 3.00
N VAL A 88 -14.57 0.70 2.03
CA VAL A 88 -14.02 -0.10 0.91
C VAL A 88 -13.11 0.74 0.01
N ILE A 89 -13.52 1.95 -0.35
CA ILE A 89 -12.70 2.86 -1.15
C ILE A 89 -11.43 3.23 -0.38
N GLY A 90 -11.55 3.60 0.90
CA GLY A 90 -10.42 3.95 1.75
C GLY A 90 -9.41 2.81 1.89
N ALA A 91 -9.89 1.58 2.06
CA ALA A 91 -9.02 0.42 2.12
C ALA A 91 -8.33 0.14 0.77
N GLY A 92 -9.05 0.23 -0.35
CA GLY A 92 -8.47 0.10 -1.69
C GLY A 92 -7.40 1.15 -1.97
N ILE A 93 -7.65 2.42 -1.61
CA ILE A 93 -6.66 3.51 -1.72
C ILE A 93 -5.44 3.20 -0.84
N GLY A 94 -5.64 2.79 0.41
CA GLY A 94 -4.55 2.45 1.33
C GLY A 94 -3.65 1.35 0.79
N VAL A 95 -4.25 0.26 0.29
CA VAL A 95 -3.50 -0.85 -0.32
C VAL A 95 -2.79 -0.42 -1.59
N GLY A 96 -3.46 0.34 -2.47
CA GLY A 96 -2.87 0.82 -3.72
C GLY A 96 -1.67 1.74 -3.50
N ILE A 97 -1.74 2.65 -2.52
CA ILE A 97 -0.61 3.51 -2.14
C ILE A 97 0.53 2.66 -1.58
N ALA A 98 0.23 1.74 -0.67
CA ALA A 98 1.24 0.88 -0.06
C ALA A 98 1.99 0.04 -1.10
N ILE A 99 1.27 -0.64 -1.99
CA ILE A 99 1.88 -1.45 -3.06
C ILE A 99 2.62 -0.56 -4.06
N GLY A 100 2.06 0.60 -4.42
CA GLY A 100 2.73 1.55 -5.29
C GLY A 100 4.10 1.97 -4.74
N LEU A 101 4.16 2.33 -3.45
CA LEU A 101 5.41 2.68 -2.78
C LEU A 101 6.40 1.51 -2.74
N LEU A 102 5.96 0.34 -2.27
CA LEU A 102 6.80 -0.86 -2.18
C LEU A 102 7.28 -1.38 -3.54
N SER A 103 6.55 -1.09 -4.62
CA SER A 103 6.95 -1.46 -5.97
C SER A 103 8.00 -0.51 -6.56
N TYR A 104 8.13 0.71 -6.04
CA TYR A 104 8.98 1.73 -6.65
C TYR A 104 10.47 1.36 -6.65
N PRO A 105 11.09 0.95 -5.52
CA PRO A 105 12.49 0.53 -5.52
C PRO A 105 12.81 -0.63 -6.48
N PRO A 106 12.06 -1.75 -6.49
CA PRO A 106 12.35 -2.83 -7.44
C PRO A 106 12.10 -2.41 -8.90
N ILE A 107 11.07 -1.60 -9.19
CA ILE A 107 10.87 -1.06 -10.54
C ILE A 107 12.09 -0.25 -10.98
N GLN A 108 12.63 0.61 -10.10
CA GLN A 108 13.82 1.38 -10.47
C GLN A 108 15.03 0.50 -10.73
N LEU A 109 15.18 -0.63 -10.03
CA LEU A 109 16.23 -1.61 -10.34
C LEU A 109 16.00 -2.31 -11.69
N MET A 110 14.75 -2.53 -12.09
CA MET A 110 14.39 -3.20 -13.35
C MET A 110 14.48 -2.29 -14.57
N LEU A 111 14.25 -0.98 -14.42
CA LEU A 111 14.38 -0.03 -15.52
C LEU A 111 15.84 0.02 -15.98
N ARG A 112 16.12 -0.34 -17.24
CA ARG A 112 17.47 -0.28 -17.80
C ARG A 112 18.01 1.14 -17.77
N GLU A 113 19.26 1.30 -17.33
CA GLU A 113 20.03 2.51 -17.56
C GLU A 113 20.20 2.67 -19.07
N THR A 114 19.74 3.79 -19.63
CA THR A 114 20.16 4.18 -20.97
C THR A 114 21.49 4.89 -20.78
N ARG A 115 22.58 4.16 -21.04
CA ARG A 115 23.88 4.77 -21.32
C ARG A 115 23.80 5.60 -22.59
#